data_AF-A0A1I5D200-F1
#
_entry.id   AF-A0A1I5D200-F1
#
_cell.length_a   1.000
_cell.length_b   1.000
_cell.length_c   1.000
_cell.angle_alpha   90.00
_cell.angle_beta   90.00
_cell.angle_gamma   90.00
#
_symmetry.space_group_name_H-M   'P 1'
#
loop_
_entity.id
_entity.type
_entity.pdbx_description
1 polymer ?
#
loop_
_entity_poly.entity_id
_entity_poly.type
_entity_poly.pdbx_seq_one_letter_code
_entity_poly.pdbx_strand_id
1 'polypeptide(L)'
;MSSKVVFKTYQQDQLSLLPPSYDDLVPKNHPVRIVNTIIDHIDISALEKSYKGGGTSSYHPRMLLKVVIYAYLRNIYSSRKIEQALREN
;
A
#
# COMPACT_ATOMS: atom_id res chain seq x y z
N MET A 1 -19.05 -18.04 -13.76
CA MET A 1 -19.10 -17.83 -12.30
C MET A 1 -18.21 -16.64 -11.97
N SER A 2 -18.71 -15.62 -11.27
CA SER A 2 -17.88 -14.48 -10.85
C SER A 2 -17.02 -14.92 -9.67
N SER A 3 -15.71 -15.04 -9.87
CA SER A 3 -14.78 -15.41 -8.81
C SER A 3 -14.62 -14.25 -7.83
N LYS A 4 -14.67 -14.53 -6.52
CA LYS A 4 -14.49 -13.52 -5.47
C LYS A 4 -13.04 -13.03 -5.47
N VAL A 5 -12.84 -11.71 -5.38
CA VAL A 5 -11.50 -11.12 -5.17
C VAL A 5 -11.08 -11.38 -3.73
N VAL A 6 -9.87 -11.91 -3.55
CA VAL A 6 -9.27 -12.13 -2.23
C VAL A 6 -8.08 -11.20 -2.12
N PHE A 7 -8.11 -10.31 -1.12
CA PHE A 7 -6.98 -9.44 -0.80
C PHE A 7 -6.18 -10.01 0.37
N LYS A 8 -4.86 -9.78 0.35
CA LYS A 8 -4.00 -10.01 1.51
C LYS A 8 -4.38 -9.06 2.64
N THR A 9 -4.26 -9.53 3.88
CA THR A 9 -4.47 -8.71 5.07
C THR A 9 -3.59 -7.46 5.01
N TYR A 10 -4.22 -6.30 5.19
CA TYR A 10 -3.55 -5.01 5.19
C TYR A 10 -3.94 -4.24 6.45
N GLN A 11 -3.08 -4.32 7.46
CA GLN A 11 -3.28 -3.70 8.77
C GLN A 11 -1.98 -2.99 9.16
N GLN A 12 -1.97 -1.66 9.10
CA GLN A 12 -0.76 -0.87 9.31
C GLN A 12 -0.46 -0.68 10.80
N ASP A 13 -1.49 -0.55 11.62
CA ASP A 13 -1.41 -0.39 13.08
C ASP A 13 -1.32 -1.74 13.80
N GLN A 14 -0.81 -2.77 13.12
CA GLN A 14 -0.65 -4.09 13.73
C GLN A 14 0.45 -4.01 14.79
N LEU A 15 0.05 -4.27 16.04
CA LEU A 15 0.98 -4.37 17.15
C LEU A 15 1.94 -5.54 16.92
N SER A 16 3.24 -5.27 17.04
CA SER A 16 4.30 -6.28 16.99
C SER A 16 4.98 -6.36 18.36
N LEU A 17 5.61 -7.50 18.65
CA LEU A 17 6.35 -7.69 19.88
C LEU A 17 7.54 -6.71 19.98
N LEU A 18 8.13 -6.34 18.83
CA LEU A 18 9.24 -5.39 18.68
C LEU A 18 9.26 -4.81 17.25
N PRO A 19 9.43 -3.49 17.03
CA PRO A 19 8.91 -2.36 17.82
C PRO A 19 7.38 -2.43 18.02
N PRO A 20 6.78 -1.63 18.93
CA PRO A 20 5.38 -1.77 19.29
C PRO A 20 4.41 -1.65 18.10
N SER A 21 4.71 -0.80 17.13
CA SER A 21 4.03 -0.73 15.83
C SER A 21 5.03 -0.54 14.69
N TYR A 22 4.68 -0.97 13.47
CA TYR A 22 5.41 -0.59 12.26
C TYR A 22 5.42 0.93 12.04
N ASP A 23 4.44 1.65 12.58
CA ASP A 23 4.39 3.11 12.51
C ASP A 23 5.54 3.77 13.27
N ASP A 24 6.06 3.14 14.34
CA ASP A 24 7.17 3.68 15.13
C ASP A 24 8.51 3.67 14.37
N LEU A 25 8.63 2.83 13.34
CA LEU A 25 9.82 2.80 12.47
C LEU A 25 9.89 4.01 11.53
N VAL A 26 8.77 4.71 11.35
CA VAL A 26 8.68 5.85 10.43
C VAL A 26 8.76 7.16 11.21
N PRO A 27 9.73 8.05 10.93
CA PRO A 27 9.81 9.34 11.60
C PRO A 27 8.50 10.14 11.51
N LYS A 28 8.16 10.88 12.57
CA LYS A 28 6.91 11.67 12.64
C LYS A 28 6.77 12.71 11.51
N ASN A 29 7.89 13.25 11.03
CA ASN A 29 7.92 14.26 9.97
C ASN A 29 8.15 13.65 8.57
N HIS A 30 8.07 12.33 8.42
CA HIS A 30 8.34 11.68 7.14
C HIS A 30 7.19 11.90 6.14
N PRO A 31 7.45 12.28 4.88
CA PRO A 31 6.42 12.62 3.90
C PRO A 31 5.43 11.49 3.59
N VAL A 32 5.81 10.23 3.82
CA VAL A 32 4.92 9.07 3.66
C VAL A 32 3.66 9.17 4.53
N ARG A 33 3.71 9.86 5.67
CA ARG A 33 2.55 10.02 6.56
C ARG A 33 1.47 10.92 5.95
N ILE A 34 1.89 11.92 5.18
CA ILE A 34 0.99 12.78 4.42
C ILE A 34 0.30 11.95 3.33
N VAL A 35 1.06 11.17 2.58
CA VAL A 35 0.51 10.24 1.56
C VAL A 35 -0.48 9.26 2.20
N ASN A 36 -0.12 8.67 3.34
CA ASN A 36 -0.97 7.73 4.06
C ASN A 36 -2.31 8.37 4.42
N THR A 37 -2.28 9.55 5.03
CA THR A 37 -3.47 10.29 5.45
C THR A 37 -4.35 10.65 4.25
N ILE A 38 -3.77 11.16 3.17
CA ILE A 38 -4.53 11.54 1.97
C ILE A 38 -5.25 10.32 1.38
N ILE A 39 -4.54 9.20 1.23
CA ILE A 39 -5.10 8.01 0.60
C ILE A 39 -6.14 7.31 1.47
N ASP A 40 -6.09 7.49 2.78
CA ASP A 40 -7.05 6.92 3.71
C ASP A 40 -8.41 7.62 3.68
N HIS A 41 -8.44 8.87 3.21
CA HIS A 41 -9.67 9.65 3.05
C HIS A 41 -10.23 9.60 1.62
N ILE A 42 -9.54 8.97 0.68
CA ILE A 42 -9.99 8.86 -0.71
C ILE A 42 -10.87 7.62 -0.88
N ASP A 43 -12.03 7.80 -1.50
CA ASP A 43 -12.87 6.67 -1.92
C ASP A 43 -12.21 5.90 -3.07
N ILE A 44 -11.84 4.65 -2.79
CA ILE A 44 -11.22 3.73 -3.76
C ILE A 44 -12.20 2.64 -4.24
N SER A 45 -13.49 2.74 -3.89
CA SER A 45 -14.50 1.72 -4.22
C SER A 45 -14.55 1.40 -5.72
N ALA A 46 -14.38 2.40 -6.58
CA ALA A 46 -14.34 2.21 -8.04
C ALA A 46 -13.14 1.38 -8.49
N LEU A 47 -11.97 1.60 -7.87
CA LEU A 47 -10.76 0.83 -8.14
C LEU A 47 -10.93 -0.60 -7.64
N GLU A 48 -11.44 -0.82 -6.44
CA GLU A 48 -11.68 -2.16 -5.89
C GLU A 48 -12.64 -2.98 -6.76
N LYS A 49 -13.70 -2.36 -7.29
CA LYS A 49 -14.66 -3.00 -8.20
C LYS A 49 -14.05 -3.42 -9.54
N SER A 50 -12.96 -2.78 -9.96
CA SER A 50 -12.26 -3.13 -11.21
C SER A 50 -11.41 -4.40 -11.11
N TYR A 51 -11.12 -4.87 -9.89
CA TYR A 51 -10.35 -6.10 -9.69
C TYR A 51 -11.16 -7.31 -10.11
N LYS A 52 -10.57 -8.14 -10.97
CA LYS A 52 -11.12 -9.45 -11.32
C LYS A 52 -10.66 -10.46 -10.27
N GLY A 53 -11.60 -11.23 -9.74
CA GLY A 53 -11.26 -12.30 -8.81
C GLY A 53 -10.79 -13.57 -9.52
N GLY A 54 -10.42 -14.57 -8.72
CA GLY A 54 -9.82 -15.82 -9.21
C GLY A 54 -8.30 -15.80 -9.16
N GLY A 55 -7.69 -17.00 -9.14
CA GLY A 55 -6.24 -17.13 -8.96
C GLY A 55 -5.78 -16.88 -7.52
N THR A 56 -4.61 -16.26 -7.35
CA THR A 56 -3.99 -15.99 -6.05
C THR A 56 -4.52 -14.71 -5.39
N SER A 57 -4.30 -14.58 -4.08
CA SER A 57 -4.64 -13.36 -3.33
C SER A 57 -3.87 -12.14 -3.86
N SER A 58 -4.56 -11.04 -4.10
CA SER A 58 -3.97 -9.77 -4.54
C SER A 58 -3.57 -8.89 -3.35
N TYR A 59 -2.63 -7.96 -3.53
CA TYR A 59 -2.39 -6.91 -2.53
C TYR A 59 -3.57 -5.93 -2.50
N HIS A 60 -3.80 -5.29 -1.35
CA HIS A 60 -4.89 -4.33 -1.20
C HIS A 60 -4.66 -3.10 -2.10
N PRO A 61 -5.65 -2.64 -2.89
CA PRO A 61 -5.46 -1.51 -3.81
C PRO A 61 -5.03 -0.22 -3.10
N ARG A 62 -5.61 0.06 -1.92
CA ARG A 62 -5.18 1.13 -1.00
C ARG A 62 -3.67 1.11 -0.71
N MET A 63 -3.11 -0.06 -0.42
CA MET A 63 -1.69 -0.22 -0.10
C MET A 63 -0.82 0.06 -1.33
N LEU A 64 -1.17 -0.52 -2.48
CA LEU A 64 -0.46 -0.29 -3.74
C LEU A 64 -0.50 1.17 -4.17
N LEU A 65 -1.63 1.85 -3.97
CA LEU A 65 -1.79 3.26 -4.32
C LEU A 65 -0.85 4.16 -3.50
N LYS A 66 -0.70 3.90 -2.20
CA LYS A 66 0.27 4.61 -1.34
C LYS A 66 1.70 4.43 -1.84
N VAL A 67 2.07 3.22 -2.24
CA VAL A 67 3.39 2.91 -2.80
C VAL A 67 3.65 3.69 -4.08
N VAL A 68 2.70 3.66 -5.03
CA VAL A 68 2.84 4.35 -6.33
C VAL A 68 2.98 5.85 -6.14
N ILE A 69 2.11 6.46 -5.35
CA ILE A 69 2.14 7.91 -5.11
C ILE A 69 3.43 8.32 -4.39
N TYR A 70 3.83 7.56 -3.37
CA TYR A 70 5.09 7.84 -2.67
C TYR A 70 6.30 7.71 -3.59
N ALA A 71 6.34 6.70 -4.46
CA ALA A 71 7.40 6.56 -5.46
C ALA A 71 7.43 7.75 -6.44
N TYR A 72 6.27 8.24 -6.87
CA TYR A 72 6.17 9.40 -7.76
C TYR A 72 6.64 10.68 -7.07
N LEU A 73 6.34 10.87 -5.78
CA LEU A 73 6.92 11.97 -4.99
C LEU A 73 8.45 11.90 -4.89
N ARG A 74 9.02 10.69 -5.00
CA ARG A 74 10.47 10.44 -5.02
C ARG A 74 11.06 10.47 -6.44
N ASN A 75 10.30 10.88 -7.45
CA ASN A 75 10.68 10.89 -8.87
C ASN A 75 11.01 9.49 -9.45
N ILE A 76 10.43 8.43 -8.88
CA ILE A 76 10.58 7.05 -9.37
C ILE A 76 9.29 6.64 -10.09
N TYR A 77 9.30 6.71 -11.42
CA TYR A 77 8.11 6.42 -12.24
C TYR A 77 8.11 5.00 -12.85
N SER A 78 9.29 4.38 -12.96
CA SER A 78 9.42 3.05 -13.56
C SER A 78 8.96 1.97 -12.58
N SER A 79 7.99 1.14 -12.97
CA SER A 79 7.49 0.04 -12.15
C SER A 79 8.61 -0.90 -11.68
N ARG A 80 9.64 -1.12 -12.50
CA ARG A 80 10.82 -1.93 -12.13
C ARG A 80 11.68 -1.26 -11.07
N LYS A 81 11.86 0.06 -11.16
CA LYS A 81 12.58 0.82 -10.13
C LYS A 81 11.79 0.88 -8.81
N ILE A 82 10.45 0.96 -8.88
CA ILE A 82 9.59 0.87 -7.70
C ILE A 82 9.72 -0.50 -7.04
N GLU A 83 9.67 -1.58 -7.82
CA GLU A 83 9.91 -2.95 -7.34
C GLU A 83 11.28 -3.09 -6.66
N GLN A 84 12.34 -2.57 -7.30
CA GLN A 84 13.69 -2.61 -6.75
C GLN A 84 13.77 -1.85 -5.42
N ALA A 85 13.23 -0.63 -5.35
CA ALA A 85 13.23 0.18 -4.14
C ALA A 85 12.49 -0.48 -2.97
N LEU A 86 11.42 -1.24 -3.25
CA LEU A 86 10.68 -2.02 -2.25
C LEU A 86 11.44 -3.23 -1.70
N ARG A 87 12.46 -3.73 -2.42
CA ARG A 87 13.30 -4.84 -1.95
C ARG A 87 14.51 -4.38 -1.16
N GLU A 88 15.00 -3.18 -1.46
CA GLU A 88 16.24 -2.61 -0.91
C GLU A 88 16.02 -1.81 0.38
N ASN A 89 14.79 -1.37 0.66
CA ASN A 89 14.41 -0.66 1.90
C ASN A 89 13.56 -1.54 2.80
#